data_AF-A0A455U939-F1
#
_entry.id   AF-A0A455U939-F1
#
_cell.length_a   1.000
_cell.length_b   1.000
_cell.length_c   1.000
_cell.angle_alpha   90.00
_cell.angle_beta   90.00
_cell.angle_gamma   90.00
#
_symmetry.space_group_name_H-M   'P 1'
#
loop_
_entity.id
_entity.type
_entity.pdbx_description
1 polymer ?
#
loop_
_entity_poly.entity_id
_entity_poly.type
_entity_poly.pdbx_seq_one_letter_code
_entity_poly.pdbx_strand_id
1 'polypeptide(L)' 'MLEVETPVLGQGGSTDIHLVSLHTLARTDKGQRRLWLQTSPEYHMKRLLAAGSGPIFQLARSFRDGEIGAP' A
#
# COMPACT_ATOMS: atom_id res chain seq x y z
N MET A 1 7.63 13.67 -15.38
CA MET A 1 7.13 12.50 -14.63
C MET A 1 7.99 12.37 -13.39
N LEU A 2 7.40 12.39 -12.20
CA LEU A 2 8.08 12.47 -10.89
C LEU A 2 8.07 11.12 -10.19
N GLU A 3 9.21 10.69 -9.64
CA GLU A 3 9.27 9.52 -8.77
C GLU A 3 8.73 9.86 -7.38
N VAL A 4 7.88 9.00 -6.83
CA VAL A 4 7.32 9.16 -5.48
C VAL A 4 7.50 7.89 -4.67
N GLU A 5 7.49 8.03 -3.35
CA GLU A 5 7.40 6.91 -2.42
C GLU A 5 6.14 7.07 -1.57
N THR A 6 5.36 5.99 -1.49
CA THR A 6 4.12 5.92 -0.71
C THR A 6 4.30 4.95 0.47
N PRO A 7 3.60 5.19 1.61
CA PRO A 7 3.70 4.29 2.76
C PRO A 7 3.31 2.86 2.42
N VAL A 8 4.09 1.88 2.90
CA VAL A 8 3.78 0.45 2.72
C VAL A 8 2.64 -0.03 3.61
N LEU A 9 2.37 0.66 4.73
CA LEU A 9 1.28 0.37 5.66
C LEU A 9 0.13 1.35 5.48
N GLY A 10 -1.07 0.82 5.23
CA GLY A 10 -2.32 1.57 5.12
C GLY A 10 -3.29 1.26 6.28
N GLN A 11 -4.30 2.12 6.43
CA GLN A 11 -5.40 1.93 7.39
C GLN A 11 -6.42 0.87 6.93
N GLY A 12 -6.31 0.38 5.70
CA GLY A 12 -7.17 -0.65 5.13
C GLY A 12 -6.42 -1.46 4.07
N GLY A 13 -6.88 -2.69 3.83
CA GLY A 13 -6.39 -3.56 2.77
C GLY A 13 -7.02 -3.25 1.41
N SER A 14 -6.67 -4.08 0.43
CA SER A 14 -7.28 -4.11 -0.91
C SER A 14 -8.79 -4.31 -0.84
N THR A 15 -9.53 -3.67 -1.75
CA THR A 15 -10.96 -3.96 -1.98
C THR A 15 -11.18 -4.97 -3.11
N ASP A 16 -10.13 -5.38 -3.81
CA ASP A 16 -10.19 -6.40 -4.85
C ASP A 16 -10.42 -7.78 -4.22
N ILE A 17 -11.47 -8.48 -4.66
CA ILE A 17 -11.88 -9.79 -4.12
C ILE A 17 -10.86 -10.90 -4.36
N HIS A 18 -9.98 -10.74 -5.34
CA HIS A 18 -8.95 -11.72 -5.69
C HIS A 18 -7.63 -11.46 -4.96
N LEU A 19 -7.51 -10.34 -4.25
CA LEU A 19 -6.29 -9.95 -3.54
C LEU A 19 -6.49 -9.94 -2.03
N VAL A 20 -5.84 -10.88 -1.35
CA VAL A 20 -5.83 -10.94 0.11
C VAL A 20 -4.68 -10.08 0.64
N SER A 21 -4.99 -9.15 1.54
CA SER A 21 -3.98 -8.25 2.12
C SER A 21 -3.37 -8.84 3.39
N LEU A 22 -2.05 -8.90 3.43
CA LEU A 22 -1.31 -9.13 4.67
C LEU A 22 -1.52 -7.97 5.63
N HIS A 23 -1.48 -8.26 6.93
CA HIS A 23 -1.64 -7.25 7.98
C HIS A 23 -0.67 -7.49 9.14
N THR A 24 -0.40 -6.43 9.89
CA THR A 24 0.45 -6.47 11.08
C THR A 24 -0.10 -5.54 12.16
N LEU A 25 0.31 -5.77 13.41
CA LEU A 25 0.08 -4.83 14.50
C LEU A 25 1.28 -3.88 14.57
N ALA A 26 1.09 -2.64 14.11
CA ALA A 26 2.10 -1.61 14.13
C ALA A 26 1.90 -0.68 15.34
N ARG A 27 3.00 -0.20 15.93
CA ARG A 27 2.97 0.86 16.94
C ARG A 27 2.92 2.21 16.23
N THR A 28 1.91 3.02 16.55
CA THR A 28 1.79 4.41 16.08
C THR A 28 1.77 5.37 17.27
N ASP A 29 1.74 6.66 16.97
CA ASP A 29 1.42 7.77 17.89
C ASP A 29 0.13 7.56 18.71
N LYS A 30 -0.82 6.77 18.20
CA LYS A 30 -2.13 6.47 18.79
C LYS A 30 -2.18 5.07 19.41
N GLY A 31 -1.02 4.49 19.75
CA GLY A 31 -0.89 3.15 20.31
C GLY A 31 -0.76 2.07 19.24
N GLN A 32 -1.00 0.81 19.62
CA GLN A 32 -0.90 -0.32 18.72
C GLN A 32 -2.15 -0.41 17.84
N ARG A 33 -1.96 -0.50 16.52
CA ARG A 33 -3.04 -0.56 15.53
C ARG A 33 -2.79 -1.66 14.51
N ARG A 34 -3.86 -2.31 14.09
CA ARG A 34 -3.83 -3.17 12.91
C ARG A 34 -3.70 -2.30 11.67
N LEU A 35 -2.66 -2.53 10.88
CA LEU A 35 -2.42 -1.90 9.59
C LEU A 35 -2.18 -2.97 8.54
N TRP A 36 -2.42 -2.63 7.27
CA TRP A 36 -2.34 -3.55 6.15
C TRP A 36 -1.17 -3.19 5.26
N LEU A 37 -0.43 -4.21 4.80
CA LEU A 37 0.55 -4.03 3.74
C LEU A 37 -0.20 -3.80 2.42
N GLN A 38 0.24 -2.82 1.65
CA GLN A 38 -0.41 -2.51 0.37
C GLN A 38 -0.19 -3.61 -0.67
N THR A 39 -1.26 -3.99 -1.38
CA THR A 39 -1.21 -4.88 -2.55
C THR A 39 -0.83 -4.13 -3.84
N SER A 40 -0.91 -2.79 -3.80
CA SER A 40 -0.56 -1.82 -4.84
C SER A 40 -0.48 -0.41 -4.22
N PRO A 41 0.39 0.50 -4.71
CA PRO A 41 0.44 1.90 -4.27
C PRO A 41 -0.73 2.77 -4.77
N GLU A 42 -1.64 2.20 -5.57
CA GLU A 42 -2.69 2.90 -6.31
C GLU A 42 -3.48 3.93 -5.48
N TYR A 43 -3.96 3.56 -4.29
CA TYR A 43 -4.77 4.47 -3.48
C TYR A 43 -3.97 5.68 -2.99
N HIS A 44 -2.73 5.49 -2.57
CA HIS A 44 -1.86 6.59 -2.17
C HIS A 44 -1.50 7.48 -3.38
N MET A 45 -1.20 6.87 -4.53
CA MET A 45 -0.90 7.62 -5.76
C MET A 45 -2.11 8.41 -6.26
N LYS A 46 -3.33 7.84 -6.21
CA LYS A 46 -4.58 8.57 -6.53
C LYS A 46 -4.76 9.80 -5.65
N ARG A 47 -4.42 9.73 -4.36
CA ARG A 47 -4.45 10.89 -3.45
C ARG A 47 -3.41 11.95 -3.81
N LEU A 48 -2.21 11.54 -4.21
CA LEU A 48 -1.17 12.48 -4.69
C LEU A 48 -1.59 13.14 -6.01
N LEU A 49 -2.20 12.39 -6.93
CA LEU A 49 -2.73 12.93 -8.19
C LEU A 49 -3.83 13.96 -7.91
N ALA A 50 -4.79 13.63 -7.03
CA ALA A 50 -5.83 14.55 -6.60
C ALA A 50 -5.28 15.81 -5.91
N ALA A 51 -4.13 15.70 -5.24
CA ALA A 51 -3.40 16.81 -4.64
C ALA A 51 -2.55 17.62 -5.63
N GLY A 52 -2.58 17.31 -6.93
CA GLY A 52 -1.90 18.10 -7.95
C GLY A 52 -0.42 17.73 -8.19
N SER A 53 0.02 16.54 -7.79
CA SER A 53 1.41 16.08 -8.04
C SER A 53 1.80 16.01 -9.53
N GLY A 54 0.82 16.01 -10.44
CA GLY A 54 1.05 15.81 -11.87
C GLY A 54 1.43 14.36 -12.19
N PRO A 55 2.09 14.08 -13.33
CA PRO A 55 2.46 12.73 -13.72
C PRO A 55 3.51 12.13 -12.76
N ILE A 56 3.20 11.01 -12.11
CA ILE A 56 4.04 10.34 -11.10
C ILE A 56 4.28 8.86 -11.43
N PHE A 57 5.33 8.28 -10.83
CA PHE A 57 5.58 6.83 -10.81
C PHE A 57 6.25 6.39 -9.51
N GLN A 58 6.20 5.10 -9.24
CA GLN A 58 6.85 4.48 -8.08
C GLN A 58 7.29 3.06 -8.43
N LEU A 59 8.53 2.72 -8.11
CA LEU A 59 8.98 1.33 -8.06
C LEU A 59 8.60 0.74 -6.69
N ALA A 60 7.39 0.20 -6.59
CA ALA A 60 6.80 -0.22 -5.32
C ALA A 60 7.04 -1.70 -5.00
N ARG A 61 7.19 -1.99 -3.69
CA ARG A 61 6.97 -3.35 -3.17
C ARG A 61 5.49 -3.52 -2.87
N SER A 62 4.89 -4.56 -3.43
CA SER A 62 3.51 -4.97 -3.19
C SER A 62 3.49 -6.32 -2.49
N PHE A 63 2.58 -6.48 -1.53
CA PHE A 63 2.49 -7.67 -0.69
C PHE A 63 1.09 -8.25 -0.79
N ARG A 64 0.98 -9.50 -1.23
CA ARG A 64 -0.29 -10.20 -1.45
C ARG A 64 -0.21 -11.56 -0.78
N ASP A 65 -1.16 -11.84 0.11
CA ASP A 65 -1.18 -13.07 0.87
C ASP A 65 -1.48 -14.27 -0.06
N GLY A 66 -0.82 -15.40 0.20
CA GLY A 66 -0.93 -16.60 -0.64
C GLY A 66 -0.15 -16.59 -1.96
N GLU A 67 0.37 -15.44 -2.41
CA GLU A 67 1.28 -15.39 -3.57
C GLU A 67 2.69 -15.80 -3.15
N ILE A 68 2.97 -17.10 -3.25
CA ILE A 68 4.26 -17.71 -2.88
C ILE A 68 5.01 -18.07 -4.16
N GLY A 69 6.28 -17.67 -4.24
CA GLY A 69 7.16 -18.05 -5.35
C GLY A 69 7.43 -19.55 -5.37
N ALA A 70 7.91 -20.06 -6.52
CA ALA A 70 8.41 -21.43 -6.59
C ALA A 70 9.59 -21.61 -5.59
N PRO A 71 9.73 -22.80 -5.00
CA PRO A 71 10.84 -23.12 -4.09
C PRO A 71 12.21 -23.05 -4.80
#